data_AF-A0A4P9YP01-F1
#
_entry.id   AF-A0A4P9YP01-F1
#
_cell.length_a   1.000
_cell.length_b   1.000
_cell.length_c   1.000
_cell.angle_alpha   90.00
_cell.angle_beta   90.00
_cell.angle_gamma   90.00
#
_symmetry.space_group_name_H-M   'P 1'
#
loop_
_entity.id
_entity.type
_entity.pdbx_description
1 polymer ?
#
loop_
_entity_poly.entity_id
_entity_poly.type
_entity_poly.pdbx_seq_one_letter_code
_entity_poly.pdbx_strand_id
1 'polypeptide(L)'
;MFGFRHMFAKKFSIFDFAVGGELYFKALEKTGGLSLGTRWTTRDFRGKERDTTITLNPVMGHISSTYTLYISRLLEASCRFEFNLFSFDSMLALGFRFVSPLKDTEWIQFKIEEKSV
;
A
#
# COMPACT_ATOMS: atom_id res chain seq x y z
N MET A 1 -3.33 -24.10 10.76
CA MET A 1 -2.81 -22.72 10.83
C MET A 1 -3.90 -21.88 11.46
N PHE A 2 -3.58 -21.16 12.54
CA PHE A 2 -4.51 -20.25 13.21
C PHE A 2 -4.10 -18.82 12.89
N GLY A 3 -5.08 -17.93 12.74
CA GLY A 3 -4.81 -16.52 12.49
C GLY A 3 -5.91 -15.63 13.05
N PHE A 4 -5.52 -14.47 13.55
CA PHE A 4 -6.42 -13.43 14.01
C PHE A 4 -6.15 -12.17 13.20
N ARG A 5 -7.22 -11.58 12.65
CA ARG A 5 -7.18 -10.33 11.89
C ARG A 5 -8.13 -9.34 12.53
N HIS A 6 -7.68 -8.12 12.73
CA HIS A 6 -8.54 -7.05 13.20
C HIS A 6 -8.25 -5.77 12.42
N MET A 7 -9.31 -5.09 12.02
CA MET A 7 -9.24 -3.81 11.32
C MET A 7 -10.27 -2.88 11.91
N PHE A 8 -9.82 -1.70 12.33
CA PHE A 8 -10.64 -0.58 12.71
C PHE A 8 -10.62 0.45 11.59
N ALA A 9 -11.78 0.76 11.01
CA ALA A 9 -11.93 1.77 9.97
C ALA A 9 -12.94 2.84 10.41
N LYS A 10 -12.60 4.09 10.18
CA LYS A 10 -13.44 5.25 10.45
C LYS A 10 -13.44 6.19 9.26
N LYS A 11 -14.64 6.46 8.76
CA LYS A 11 -14.88 7.38 7.65
C LYS A 11 -15.09 8.79 8.19
N PHE A 12 -14.39 9.78 7.64
CA PHE A 12 -14.66 11.20 7.89
C PHE A 12 -15.01 11.88 6.57
N SER A 13 -15.48 13.13 6.65
CA SER A 13 -15.90 13.89 5.47
C SER A 13 -14.75 14.10 4.47
N ILE A 14 -13.57 14.48 4.98
CA ILE A 14 -12.40 14.87 4.17
C ILE A 14 -11.34 13.77 4.12
N PHE A 15 -11.35 12.83 5.06
CA PHE A 15 -10.41 11.72 5.08
C PHE A 15 -11.05 10.43 5.59
N ASP A 16 -10.64 9.29 5.05
CA ASP A 16 -10.98 7.98 5.60
C ASP A 16 -9.72 7.42 6.24
N PHE A 17 -9.86 6.79 7.41
CA PHE A 17 -8.73 6.21 8.14
C PHE A 17 -9.03 4.76 8.51
N ALA A 18 -8.09 3.88 8.31
CA ALA A 18 -8.15 2.49 8.73
C ALA A 18 -6.82 2.06 9.34
N VAL A 19 -6.88 1.29 10.42
CA VAL A 19 -5.72 0.69 11.08
C VAL A 19 -6.05 -0.75 11.43
N GLY A 20 -5.10 -1.64 11.31
CA GLY A 20 -5.31 -3.05 11.60
C GLY A 20 -4.03 -3.84 11.72
N GLY A 21 -4.19 -5.13 11.95
CA GLY A 21 -3.09 -6.06 12.02
C GLY A 21 -3.55 -7.49 11.92
N GLU A 22 -2.60 -8.37 11.64
CA GLU A 22 -2.79 -9.81 11.63
C GLU A 22 -1.73 -10.52 12.45
N LEU A 23 -2.15 -11.52 13.20
CA LEU A 23 -1.29 -12.46 13.89
C LEU A 23 -1.58 -13.84 13.31
N TYR A 24 -0.56 -14.59 12.90
CA TYR A 24 -0.71 -15.95 12.43
C TYR A 24 0.27 -16.89 13.13
N PHE A 25 -0.18 -18.12 13.37
CA PHE A 25 0.61 -19.18 13.99
C PHE A 25 0.35 -20.52 13.30
N LYS A 26 1.44 -21.20 12.93
CA LYS A 26 1.43 -22.55 12.37
C LYS A 26 2.00 -23.53 13.39
N ALA A 27 1.11 -24.29 14.03
CA ALA A 27 1.49 -25.26 15.07
C ALA A 27 2.45 -26.37 14.57
N LEU A 28 2.29 -26.82 13.31
CA LEU A 28 3.13 -27.88 12.72
C LEU A 28 4.57 -27.42 12.49
N GLU A 29 4.75 -26.19 12.01
CA GLU A 29 6.06 -25.61 11.69
C GLU A 29 6.70 -24.88 12.89
N LYS A 30 5.93 -24.67 13.98
CA LYS A 30 6.30 -23.80 15.11
C LYS A 30 6.69 -22.38 14.67
N THR A 31 6.14 -21.93 13.55
CA THR A 31 6.36 -20.61 12.99
C THR A 31 5.15 -19.72 13.24
N GLY A 32 5.40 -18.42 13.37
CA GLY A 32 4.36 -17.42 13.48
C GLY A 32 4.82 -16.10 12.89
N GLY A 33 3.88 -15.20 12.70
CA GLY A 33 4.18 -13.86 12.23
C GLY A 33 3.11 -12.87 12.62
N LEU A 34 3.51 -11.61 12.54
CA LEU A 34 2.70 -10.45 12.89
C LEU A 34 2.84 -9.44 11.75
N SER A 35 1.73 -8.85 11.31
CA SER A 35 1.75 -7.67 10.45
C SER A 35 0.82 -6.60 11.02
N LEU A 36 1.21 -5.35 10.84
CA LEU A 36 0.43 -4.16 11.20
C LEU A 36 0.29 -3.30 9.96
N GLY A 37 -0.83 -2.61 9.84
CA GLY A 37 -1.11 -1.77 8.68
C GLY A 37 -1.99 -0.59 9.04
N THR A 38 -1.73 0.54 8.39
CA THR A 38 -2.60 1.71 8.42
C THR A 38 -2.79 2.23 7.02
N ARG A 39 -3.99 2.70 6.72
CA ARG A 39 -4.37 3.30 5.45
C ARG A 39 -5.14 4.57 5.74
N TRP A 40 -4.84 5.63 5.01
CA TRP A 40 -5.71 6.80 4.96
C TRP A 40 -5.90 7.28 3.54
N THR A 41 -7.14 7.71 3.26
CA THR A 41 -7.55 8.24 1.98
C THR A 41 -7.96 9.69 2.20
N THR A 42 -7.22 10.65 1.64
CA THR A 42 -7.57 12.07 1.74
C THR A 42 -8.29 12.49 0.46
N ARG A 43 -9.42 13.19 0.61
CA ARG A 43 -10.17 13.77 -0.50
C ARG A 43 -9.97 15.27 -0.54
N ASP A 44 -9.62 15.78 -1.70
CA ASP A 44 -9.57 17.22 -1.95
C ASP A 44 -10.98 17.77 -2.21
N PHE A 45 -11.16 19.10 -2.11
CA PHE A 45 -12.42 19.79 -2.40
C PHE A 45 -12.93 19.55 -3.82
N ARG A 46 -12.04 19.17 -4.75
CA ARG A 46 -12.37 18.79 -6.13
C ARG A 46 -12.77 17.31 -6.29
N GLY A 47 -12.90 16.56 -5.19
CA GLY A 47 -13.20 15.12 -5.20
C GLY A 47 -12.02 14.23 -5.61
N LYS A 48 -10.80 14.79 -5.66
CA LYS A 48 -9.58 14.05 -5.98
C LYS A 48 -9.09 13.30 -4.75
N GLU A 49 -8.98 11.99 -4.86
CA GLU A 49 -8.54 11.12 -3.77
C GLU A 49 -7.01 10.94 -3.80
N ARG A 50 -6.46 10.65 -2.62
CA ARG A 50 -5.06 10.26 -2.44
C ARG A 50 -5.02 9.17 -1.39
N ASP A 51 -4.53 8.00 -1.75
CA ASP A 51 -4.41 6.85 -0.85
C ASP A 51 -2.99 6.75 -0.33
N THR A 52 -2.83 6.64 0.98
CA THR A 52 -1.56 6.29 1.60
C THR A 52 -1.76 5.05 2.44
N THR A 53 -0.88 4.07 2.30
CA THR A 53 -0.88 2.84 3.08
C THR A 53 0.51 2.57 3.62
N ILE A 54 0.63 2.32 4.91
CA ILE A 54 1.88 1.89 5.54
C ILE A 54 1.62 0.52 6.16
N THR A 55 2.51 -0.43 5.88
CA THR A 55 2.50 -1.77 6.44
C THR A 55 3.85 -2.07 7.09
N LEU A 56 3.79 -2.81 8.19
CA LEU A 56 4.94 -3.19 9.00
C LEU A 56 4.82 -4.67 9.34
N ASN A 57 5.86 -5.44 9.01
CA ASN A 57 6.05 -6.81 9.49
C ASN A 57 7.29 -6.81 10.39
N PRO A 58 7.13 -6.65 11.72
CA PRO A 58 8.26 -6.54 12.63
C PRO A 58 9.04 -7.86 12.75
N VAL A 59 8.42 -9.00 12.49
CA VAL A 59 9.07 -10.32 12.58
C VAL A 59 10.09 -10.49 11.46
N MET A 60 9.78 -10.02 10.26
CA MET A 60 10.68 -10.09 9.09
C MET A 60 11.45 -8.78 8.85
N GLY A 61 11.20 -7.75 9.67
CA GLY A 61 11.83 -6.43 9.53
C GLY A 61 11.34 -5.63 8.31
N HIS A 62 10.24 -5.99 7.66
CA HIS A 62 9.78 -5.30 6.46
C HIS A 62 8.87 -4.12 6.78
N ILE A 63 9.18 -2.96 6.20
CA ILE A 63 8.34 -1.78 6.15
C ILE A 63 7.98 -1.52 4.69
N SER A 64 6.70 -1.33 4.38
CA SER A 64 6.26 -0.96 3.03
C SER A 64 5.29 0.22 3.10
N SER A 65 5.57 1.26 2.34
CA SER A 65 4.78 2.48 2.23
C SER A 65 4.33 2.63 0.78
N THR A 66 3.02 2.74 0.56
CA THR A 66 2.43 2.96 -0.76
C THR A 66 1.66 4.26 -0.76
N TYR A 67 1.90 5.10 -1.75
CA TYR A 67 1.24 6.38 -1.96
C TYR A 67 0.68 6.44 -3.38
N THR A 68 -0.64 6.53 -3.50
CA THR A 68 -1.37 6.55 -4.77
C THR A 68 -2.12 7.87 -4.93
N LEU A 69 -1.99 8.48 -6.10
CA LEU A 69 -2.57 9.74 -6.49
C LEU A 69 -3.48 9.54 -7.71
N TYR A 70 -4.75 9.93 -7.58
CA TYR A 70 -5.67 9.97 -8.70
C TYR A 70 -5.60 11.34 -9.35
N ILE A 71 -4.72 11.52 -10.35
CA ILE A 71 -4.43 12.85 -10.91
C ILE A 71 -5.62 13.42 -11.67
N SER A 72 -6.26 12.58 -12.47
CA SER A 72 -7.48 12.84 -13.22
C SER A 72 -8.26 11.52 -13.41
N ARG A 73 -9.40 11.55 -14.09
CA ARG A 73 -10.13 10.32 -14.47
C ARG A 73 -9.33 9.40 -15.41
N LEU A 74 -8.29 9.93 -16.04
CA LEU A 74 -7.50 9.24 -17.06
C LEU A 74 -6.07 8.96 -16.60
N LEU A 75 -5.63 9.51 -15.47
CA LEU A 75 -4.25 9.42 -15.01
C LEU A 75 -4.18 9.12 -13.52
N GLU A 76 -3.56 7.99 -13.19
CA GLU A 76 -3.27 7.55 -11.83
C GLU A 76 -1.76 7.37 -11.70
N ALA A 77 -1.20 7.77 -10.56
CA ALA A 77 0.20 7.59 -10.24
C ALA A 77 0.31 6.89 -8.89
N SER A 78 1.25 5.95 -8.74
CA SER A 78 1.50 5.25 -7.49
C SER A 78 3.00 5.14 -7.24
N CYS A 79 3.40 5.34 -6.00
CA CYS A 79 4.75 5.12 -5.50
C CYS A 79 4.68 4.07 -4.40
N ARG A 80 5.54 3.06 -4.43
CA ARG A 80 5.68 2.05 -3.39
C ARG A 80 7.13 1.99 -2.97
N PHE A 81 7.40 2.26 -1.71
CA PHE A 81 8.71 2.16 -1.09
C PHE A 81 8.72 0.99 -0.11
N GLU A 82 9.66 0.09 -0.25
CA GLU A 82 9.87 -1.05 0.63
C GLU A 82 11.26 -0.99 1.24
N PHE A 83 11.35 -1.32 2.52
CA PHE A 83 12.59 -1.31 3.27
C PHE A 83 12.64 -2.51 4.21
N ASN A 84 13.78 -3.19 4.27
CA ASN A 84 14.03 -4.23 5.25
C ASN A 84 15.01 -3.72 6.33
N LEU A 85 14.55 -3.66 7.57
CA LEU A 85 15.32 -3.19 8.74
C LEU A 85 16.54 -4.06 9.07
N PHE A 86 16.51 -5.35 8.73
CA PHE A 86 17.59 -6.28 9.08
C PHE A 86 18.66 -6.34 8.02
N SER A 87 18.28 -6.29 6.74
CA SER A 87 19.23 -6.32 5.63
C SER A 87 19.59 -4.94 5.08
N PHE A 88 18.91 -3.89 5.52
CA PHE A 88 19.01 -2.52 4.96
C PHE A 88 18.71 -2.42 3.45
N ASP A 89 18.12 -3.48 2.87
CA ASP A 89 17.71 -3.52 1.47
C ASP A 89 16.48 -2.62 1.28
N SER A 90 16.51 -1.80 0.23
CA SER A 90 15.42 -0.90 -0.11
C SER A 90 15.02 -1.04 -1.56
N MET A 91 13.72 -0.89 -1.83
CA MET A 91 13.17 -0.92 -3.17
C MET A 91 12.17 0.21 -3.34
N LEU A 92 12.37 1.03 -4.36
CA LEU A 92 11.46 2.08 -4.77
C LEU A 92 10.82 1.69 -6.09
N ALA A 93 9.49 1.61 -6.12
CA ALA A 93 8.70 1.35 -7.32
C ALA A 93 7.80 2.53 -7.63
N LEU A 94 7.93 3.09 -8.84
CA LEU A 94 7.06 4.12 -9.38
C LEU A 94 6.19 3.53 -10.48
N GLY A 95 4.91 3.85 -10.47
CA GLY A 95 3.91 3.35 -11.40
C GLY A 95 3.00 4.45 -11.89
N PHE A 96 2.67 4.45 -13.18
CA PHE A 96 1.68 5.36 -13.77
C PHE A 96 0.71 4.55 -14.62
N ARG A 97 -0.57 4.86 -14.51
CA ARG A 97 -1.62 4.32 -15.36
C ARG A 97 -2.27 5.46 -16.11
N PHE A 98 -2.26 5.36 -17.44
CA PHE A 98 -2.95 6.28 -18.32
C PHE A 98 -4.03 5.54 -19.10
N VAL A 99 -5.26 6.04 -19.07
CA VAL A 99 -6.40 5.51 -19.84
C VAL A 99 -6.64 6.41 -21.04
N SER A 100 -6.71 5.84 -22.24
CA SER A 100 -6.93 6.60 -23.46
C SER A 100 -8.37 7.14 -23.52
N PRO A 101 -8.58 8.47 -23.70
CA PRO A 101 -9.92 9.03 -23.80
C PRO A 101 -10.68 8.62 -25.07
N LEU A 102 -9.98 8.09 -26.09
CA LEU A 102 -10.58 7.68 -27.36
C LEU A 102 -11.00 6.20 -27.37
N LYS A 103 -10.45 5.41 -26.45
CA LYS A 103 -10.75 3.99 -26.28
C LYS A 103 -10.65 3.68 -24.80
N ASP A 104 -11.78 3.75 -24.10
CA ASP A 104 -11.89 3.51 -22.64
C ASP A 104 -11.34 2.14 -22.19
N THR A 105 -11.09 1.22 -23.12
CA THR A 105 -10.56 -0.12 -22.84
C THR A 105 -9.03 -0.21 -22.93
N GLU A 106 -8.35 0.77 -23.56
CA GLU A 106 -6.89 0.77 -23.71
C GLU A 106 -6.23 1.60 -22.60
N TRP A 107 -5.34 0.97 -21.84
CA TRP A 107 -4.53 1.61 -20.82
C TRP A 107 -3.06 1.33 -21.03
N ILE A 108 -2.23 2.30 -20.67
CA ILE A 108 -0.77 2.18 -20.68
C ILE A 108 -0.30 2.24 -19.24
N GLN A 109 0.52 1.27 -18.85
CA GLN A 109 1.16 1.24 -17.55
C GLN A 109 2.67 1.34 -17.69
N PHE A 110 3.25 2.30 -16.98
CA PHE A 110 4.69 2.42 -16.82
C PHE A 110 5.05 2.05 -15.39
N LYS A 111 6.10 1.24 -15.22
CA LYS A 111 6.61 0.83 -13.92
C LYS A 111 8.14 0.94 -13.94
N ILE A 112 8.70 1.65 -12.96
CA ILE A 112 10.14 1.80 -12.75
C ILE A 112 10.42 1.25 -11.35
N GLU A 113 11.38 0.34 -11.22
CA GLU A 113 11.82 -0.20 -9.94
C GLU A 113 13.31 0.03 -9.78
N GLU A 114 13.69 0.64 -8.67
CA GLU A 114 15.06 0.84 -8.23
C GLU A 114 15.27 0.02 -6.96
N LYS A 115 16.36 -0.75 -6.93
CA LYS A 115 16.76 -1.56 -5.78
C LYS A 115 18.10 -1.06 -5.26
N SER A 116 18.20 -0.80 -3.96
CA SER A 116 19.45 -0.40 -3.31
C SER A 116 19.78 -1.41 -2.20
N VAL A 117 21.00 -1.96 -2.27
CA VAL A 117 21.57 -2.96 -1.35
C VAL A 117 22.41 -2.28 -0.28
#